data_AF-A0A524ADJ4-F1
#
_entry.id   AF-A0A524ADJ4-F1
#
_cell.length_a   1.000
_cell.length_b   1.000
_cell.length_c   1.000
_cell.angle_alpha   90.00
_cell.angle_beta   90.00
_cell.angle_gamma   90.00
#
_symmetry.space_group_name_H-M   'P 1'
#
loop_
_entity.id
_entity.type
_entity.pdbx_description
1 polymer ?
#
loop_
_entity_poly.entity_id
_entity_poly.type
_entity_poly.pdbx_seq_one_letter_code
_entity_poly.pdbx_strand_id
1 'polypeptide(L)'
;MELKIYLRVLLRKWWIVLPAFLITFTTTIAFTFTQAPTYRATATFVVAPNSSIKDVGSLLSGLDMLSRRDEIASTYAQVAASRLIRRDAADELDLSQNQRKRLSVESQLLAGTNVLKITVEGSNPVLVRDFANVVGAKALAYVQE
;
A
#
# COMPACT_ATOMS: atom_id res chain seq x y z
N MET A 1 -42.90 -23.09 11.51
CA MET A 1 -42.77 -24.46 12.08
C MET A 1 -41.61 -25.26 11.47
N GLU A 2 -41.04 -24.83 10.34
CA GLU A 2 -39.93 -25.47 9.64
C GLU A 2 -38.60 -25.51 10.45
N LEU A 3 -38.17 -24.39 11.04
CA LEU A 3 -36.85 -24.27 11.69
C LEU A 3 -36.64 -25.24 12.88
N LYS A 4 -37.73 -25.52 13.62
CA LYS A 4 -37.70 -26.46 14.75
C LYS A 4 -37.44 -27.91 14.31
N ILE A 5 -37.81 -28.26 13.08
CA ILE A 5 -37.59 -29.59 12.51
C ILE A 5 -36.11 -29.76 12.16
N TYR A 6 -35.50 -28.78 11.48
CA TYR A 6 -34.06 -28.79 11.15
C TYR A 6 -33.16 -28.84 12.39
N LEU A 7 -33.47 -28.04 13.43
CA LEU A 7 -32.76 -28.09 14.71
C LEU A 7 -32.83 -29.48 15.36
N ARG A 8 -34.00 -30.12 15.35
CA ARG A 8 -34.17 -31.45 15.95
C ARG A 8 -33.36 -32.53 15.22
N VAL A 9 -33.21 -32.41 13.89
CA VAL A 9 -32.34 -33.30 13.09
C VAL A 9 -30.86 -33.06 13.41
N LEU A 10 -30.45 -31.80 13.58
CA LEU A 10 -29.08 -31.42 13.94
C LEU A 10 -28.69 -31.96 15.33
N LEU A 11 -29.58 -31.83 16.32
CA LEU A 11 -29.40 -32.37 17.67
C LEU A 11 -29.43 -33.91 17.71
N ARG A 12 -30.18 -34.56 16.82
CA ARG A 12 -30.23 -36.04 16.75
C ARG A 12 -28.95 -36.65 16.14
N LYS A 13 -28.27 -35.92 15.24
CA LYS A 13 -26.99 -36.32 14.63
C LYS A 13 -25.80 -35.53 15.18
N TRP A 14 -25.88 -35.06 16.43
CA TRP A 14 -24.84 -34.23 17.04
C TRP A 14 -23.45 -34.92 17.06
N TRP A 15 -23.43 -36.25 17.10
CA TRP A 15 -22.22 -37.08 16.99
C TRP A 15 -21.47 -36.95 15.66
N ILE A 16 -22.11 -36.48 14.58
CA ILE A 16 -21.46 -36.18 13.29
C ILE A 16 -21.15 -34.69 13.18
N VAL A 17 -22.07 -33.85 13.65
CA VAL A 17 -21.93 -32.38 13.60
C VAL A 17 -20.74 -31.90 14.44
N LEU A 18 -20.59 -32.45 15.65
CA LEU A 18 -19.54 -32.06 16.59
C LEU A 18 -18.12 -32.35 16.05
N PRO A 19 -17.77 -33.57 15.57
CA PRO A 19 -16.44 -33.80 15.01
C PRO A 19 -16.18 -33.03 13.72
N ALA A 20 -17.18 -32.88 12.84
CA ALA A 20 -17.02 -32.07 11.62
C ALA A 20 -16.73 -30.60 11.96
N PHE A 21 -17.45 -30.04 12.94
CA PHE A 21 -17.19 -28.71 13.47
C PHE A 21 -15.78 -28.61 14.08
N LEU A 22 -15.39 -29.59 14.89
CA LEU A 22 -14.09 -29.59 15.56
C LEU A 22 -12.92 -29.69 14.59
N ILE A 23 -13.02 -30.53 13.55
CA ILE A 23 -12.03 -30.63 12.46
C ILE A 23 -11.92 -29.30 11.71
N THR A 24 -13.06 -28.71 11.34
CA THR A 24 -13.06 -27.42 10.62
C THR A 24 -12.47 -26.31 11.50
N PHE A 25 -12.87 -26.25 12.77
CA PHE A 25 -12.41 -25.25 13.72
C PHE A 25 -10.91 -25.36 14.00
N THR A 26 -10.40 -26.57 14.25
CA THR A 26 -8.97 -26.80 14.47
C THR A 26 -8.13 -26.50 13.24
N THR A 27 -8.60 -26.88 12.05
CA THR A 27 -7.94 -26.56 10.77
C THR A 27 -7.87 -25.05 10.54
N THR A 28 -8.98 -24.34 10.76
CA THR A 28 -9.04 -22.87 10.63
C THR A 28 -8.10 -22.17 11.62
N ILE A 29 -8.06 -22.62 12.87
CA ILE A 29 -7.11 -22.08 13.87
C ILE A 29 -5.68 -22.30 13.39
N ALA A 30 -5.30 -23.53 13.06
CA ALA A 30 -3.95 -23.84 12.62
C ALA A 30 -3.52 -23.00 11.40
N PHE A 31 -4.41 -22.84 10.42
CA PHE A 31 -4.17 -22.01 9.24
C PHE A 31 -4.05 -20.51 9.59
N THR A 32 -4.92 -19.99 10.45
CA THR A 32 -4.93 -18.57 10.83
C THR A 32 -3.67 -18.19 11.59
N PHE A 33 -3.20 -19.03 12.53
CA PHE A 33 -2.00 -18.74 13.31
C PHE A 33 -0.68 -18.94 12.54
N THR A 34 -0.70 -19.66 11.42
CA THR A 34 0.48 -19.86 10.56
C THR A 34 0.61 -18.81 9.46
N GLN A 35 -0.42 -17.98 9.26
CA GLN A 35 -0.40 -16.93 8.25
C GLN A 35 0.52 -15.77 8.69
N ALA A 36 1.48 -15.42 7.83
CA ALA A 36 2.39 -14.31 8.12
C ALA A 36 1.63 -12.98 8.18
N PRO A 37 1.85 -12.14 9.21
CA PRO A 37 1.22 -10.82 9.29
C PRO A 37 1.76 -9.91 8.19
N THR A 38 0.85 -9.19 7.51
CA THR A 38 1.19 -8.15 6.54
C THR A 38 1.01 -6.78 7.19
N TYR A 39 2.10 -6.04 7.32
CA TYR A 39 2.13 -4.67 7.80
C TYR A 39 2.11 -3.70 6.63
N ARG A 40 1.49 -2.54 6.84
CA ARG A 40 1.37 -1.48 5.85
C ARG A 40 1.84 -0.15 6.43
N ALA A 41 2.75 0.54 5.74
CA ALA A 41 3.10 1.92 6.01
C ALA A 41 2.60 2.81 4.86
N THR A 42 2.21 4.04 5.18
CA THR A 42 1.71 5.00 4.21
C THR A 42 2.38 6.34 4.43
N ALA A 43 2.99 6.87 3.38
CA ALA A 43 3.54 8.22 3.32
C ALA A 43 2.73 9.05 2.32
N THR A 44 2.41 10.28 2.70
CA THR A 44 1.53 11.17 1.93
C THR A 44 2.27 12.47 1.62
N PHE A 45 2.30 12.85 0.34
CA PHE A 45 3.01 14.02 -0.16
C PHE A 45 2.05 14.93 -0.93
N VAL A 46 2.27 16.24 -0.83
CA VAL A 46 1.48 17.24 -1.58
C VAL A 46 2.35 17.80 -2.70
N VAL A 47 1.87 17.72 -3.93
CA VAL A 47 2.53 18.31 -5.09
C VAL A 47 2.05 19.76 -5.21
N ALA A 48 2.96 20.71 -4.97
CA ALA A 48 2.70 22.13 -5.14
C ALA A 48 3.71 22.72 -6.15
N PRO A 49 3.27 23.54 -7.11
CA PRO A 49 4.19 24.24 -7.99
C PRO A 49 5.06 25.22 -7.18
N ASN A 50 6.35 25.26 -7.49
CA ASN A 50 7.27 26.20 -6.87
C ASN A 50 6.87 27.65 -7.24
N SER A 51 6.59 28.49 -6.25
CA SER A 51 6.00 29.82 -6.43
C SER A 51 7.03 30.93 -6.69
N SER A 52 8.25 30.61 -7.11
CA SER A 52 9.23 31.59 -7.58
C SER A 52 8.84 32.17 -8.95
N ILE A 53 7.78 32.98 -8.95
CA ILE A 53 7.21 33.72 -10.07
C ILE A 53 8.00 35.03 -10.24
N LYS A 54 8.66 35.23 -11.38
CA LYS A 54 9.34 36.49 -11.74
C LYS A 54 8.87 37.12 -13.06
N ASP A 55 8.02 36.48 -13.87
CA ASP A 55 7.72 36.99 -15.22
C ASP A 55 6.27 36.77 -15.72
N VAL A 56 5.77 37.68 -16.56
CA VAL A 56 4.38 37.70 -17.06
C VAL A 56 4.06 36.51 -17.98
N GLY A 57 5.07 35.88 -18.60
CA GLY A 57 4.92 34.62 -19.34
C GLY A 57 4.52 33.43 -18.45
N SER A 58 4.76 33.51 -17.14
CA SER A 58 4.41 32.45 -16.19
C SER A 58 2.92 32.39 -15.85
N LEU A 59 2.10 33.36 -16.27
CA LEU A 59 0.65 33.34 -16.06
C LEU A 59 -0.05 32.38 -17.02
N LEU A 60 0.35 32.35 -18.30
CA LEU A 60 -0.14 31.34 -19.25
C LEU A 60 0.37 29.94 -18.87
N SER A 61 1.65 29.81 -18.48
CA SER A 61 2.18 28.55 -17.95
C SER A 61 1.51 28.13 -16.64
N GLY A 62 1.07 29.08 -15.80
CA GLY A 62 0.33 28.81 -14.57
C GLY A 62 -1.09 28.26 -14.81
N LEU A 63 -1.78 28.73 -15.85
CA LEU A 63 -3.07 28.19 -16.29
C LEU A 63 -2.94 26.80 -16.96
N ASP A 64 -1.90 26.59 -17.78
CA ASP A 64 -1.61 25.27 -18.35
C ASP A 64 -1.16 24.26 -17.29
N MET A 65 -0.35 24.70 -16.32
CA MET A 65 0.02 23.91 -15.14
C MET A 65 -1.19 23.59 -14.26
N LEU A 66 -2.17 24.50 -14.14
CA LEU A 66 -3.43 24.25 -13.43
C LEU A 66 -4.29 23.19 -14.15
N SER A 67 -4.26 23.18 -15.48
CA SER A 67 -4.98 22.19 -16.31
C SER A 67 -4.29 20.82 -16.35
N ARG A 68 -2.95 20.76 -16.17
CA ARG A 68 -2.16 19.50 -16.20
C ARG A 68 -1.72 18.99 -14.83
N ARG A 69 -2.29 19.50 -13.72
CA ARG A 69 -1.89 19.10 -12.35
C ARG A 69 -2.00 17.60 -12.13
N ASP A 70 -3.07 17.00 -12.62
CA ASP A 70 -3.33 15.57 -12.46
C ASP A 70 -2.35 14.71 -13.29
N GLU A 71 -1.94 15.16 -14.48
CA GLU A 71 -0.94 14.48 -15.32
C GLU A 71 0.46 14.51 -14.70
N ILE A 72 0.86 15.65 -14.13
CA ILE A 72 2.16 15.82 -13.47
C ILE A 72 2.22 15.00 -12.19
N ALA A 73 1.17 15.08 -11.36
CA ALA A 73 1.13 14.35 -10.10
C ALA A 73 1.01 12.83 -10.30
N SER A 74 0.31 12.37 -11.35
CA SER A 74 0.28 10.94 -11.72
C SER A 74 1.61 10.44 -12.29
N THR A 75 2.37 11.28 -12.98
CA THR A 75 3.74 10.96 -13.41
C THR A 75 4.66 10.77 -12.19
N TYR A 76 4.60 11.67 -11.21
CA TYR A 76 5.34 11.50 -9.96
C TYR A 76 4.92 10.26 -9.17
N ALA A 77 3.65 9.89 -9.24
CA ALA A 77 3.19 8.62 -8.66
C ALA A 77 3.91 7.43 -9.29
N GLN A 78 3.97 7.37 -10.63
CA GLN A 78 4.63 6.29 -11.35
C GLN A 78 6.14 6.25 -11.07
N VAL A 79 6.79 7.40 -10.98
CA VAL A 79 8.22 7.51 -10.64
C VAL A 79 8.48 6.97 -9.23
N ALA A 80 7.66 7.35 -8.24
CA ALA A 80 7.82 6.88 -6.86
C ALA A 80 7.66 5.36 -6.70
N ALA A 81 6.82 4.72 -7.54
CA ALA A 81 6.68 3.26 -7.58
C ALA A 81 7.66 2.57 -8.56
N SER A 82 8.56 3.32 -9.19
CA SER A 82 9.45 2.78 -10.22
C SER A 82 10.47 1.79 -9.64
N ARG A 83 10.99 0.91 -10.52
CA ARG A 83 12.05 -0.04 -10.14
C ARG A 83 13.32 0.66 -9.68
N LEU A 84 13.60 1.85 -10.21
CA LEU A 84 14.78 2.65 -9.86
C LEU A 84 14.70 3.08 -8.40
N ILE A 85 13.65 3.83 -8.03
CA ILE A 85 13.44 4.31 -6.65
C ILE A 85 13.39 3.14 -5.66
N ARG A 86 12.70 2.04 -6.01
CA ARG A 86 12.64 0.86 -5.16
C ARG A 86 13.99 0.18 -4.96
N ARG A 87 14.83 0.13 -6.00
CA ARG A 87 16.18 -0.45 -5.91
C ARG A 87 17.06 0.44 -5.05
N ASP A 88 17.08 1.74 -5.32
CA ASP A 88 17.95 2.68 -4.61
C ASP A 88 17.57 2.77 -3.12
N ALA A 89 16.27 2.70 -2.79
CA ALA A 89 15.80 2.60 -1.41
C ALA A 89 16.20 1.28 -0.73
N ALA A 90 16.25 0.19 -1.49
CA ALA A 90 16.64 -1.12 -0.97
C ALA A 90 18.16 -1.23 -0.78
N ASP A 91 18.93 -0.53 -1.60
CA ASP A 91 20.38 -0.44 -1.49
C ASP A 91 20.77 0.45 -0.30
N GLU A 92 20.05 1.55 -0.05
CA GLU A 92 20.29 2.42 1.12
C GLU A 92 20.04 1.72 2.46
N LEU A 93 19.04 0.84 2.53
CA LEU A 93 18.75 0.04 3.72
C LEU A 93 19.49 -1.30 3.77
N ASP A 94 20.44 -1.54 2.86
CA ASP A 94 21.23 -2.77 2.73
C ASP A 94 20.37 -4.05 2.76
N LEU A 95 19.25 -4.04 2.01
CA LEU A 95 18.28 -5.12 2.05
C LEU A 95 18.75 -6.32 1.24
N SER A 96 18.66 -7.50 1.84
CA SER A 96 18.86 -8.78 1.15
C SER A 96 17.80 -9.01 0.06
N GLN A 97 18.12 -9.84 -0.94
CA GLN A 97 17.18 -10.22 -2.00
C GLN A 97 15.86 -10.80 -1.47
N ASN A 98 15.91 -11.52 -0.35
CA ASN A 98 14.73 -12.10 0.28
C ASN A 98 13.83 -11.03 0.92
N GLN A 99 14.42 -9.99 1.52
CA GLN A 99 13.66 -8.87 2.07
C GLN A 99 13.03 -8.03 0.97
N ARG A 100 13.77 -7.77 -0.12
CA ARG A 100 13.26 -7.02 -1.30
C ARG A 100 12.01 -7.67 -1.90
N LYS A 101 12.00 -9.00 -2.03
CA LYS A 101 10.84 -9.75 -2.58
C LYS A 101 9.61 -9.73 -1.68
N ARG A 102 9.80 -9.51 -0.37
CA ARG A 102 8.72 -9.45 0.63
C ARG A 102 8.17 -8.04 0.82
N LEU A 103 8.72 -7.05 0.12
CA LEU A 103 8.27 -5.66 0.15
C LEU A 103 7.52 -5.33 -1.14
N SER A 104 6.30 -4.83 -1.00
CA SER A 104 5.52 -4.27 -2.10
C SER A 104 5.46 -2.75 -1.95
N VAL A 105 5.57 -2.02 -3.05
CA VAL A 105 5.43 -0.56 -3.08
C VAL A 105 4.35 -0.22 -4.11
N GLU A 106 3.38 0.55 -3.67
CA GLU A 106 2.33 1.11 -4.50
C GLU A 106 2.32 2.62 -4.33
N SER A 107 2.10 3.34 -5.41
CA SER A 107 2.03 4.80 -5.39
C SER A 107 0.84 5.24 -6.24
N GLN A 108 -0.03 6.05 -5.65
CA GLN A 108 -1.24 6.51 -6.29
C GLN A 108 -1.51 7.97 -5.97
N LEU A 109 -1.99 8.71 -6.96
CA LEU A 109 -2.56 10.03 -6.76
C LEU A 109 -3.98 9.87 -6.23
N LEU A 110 -4.30 10.55 -5.13
CA LEU A 110 -5.67 10.61 -4.65
C LEU A 110 -6.52 11.43 -5.62
N ALA A 111 -7.51 10.79 -6.24
CA ALA A 111 -8.35 11.38 -7.26
C ALA A 111 -8.97 12.73 -6.84
N GLY A 112 -8.90 13.73 -7.72
CA GLY A 112 -9.39 15.08 -7.45
C GLY A 112 -8.51 15.89 -6.48
N THR A 113 -7.29 15.43 -6.18
CA THR A 113 -6.34 16.12 -5.31
C THR A 113 -4.91 16.06 -5.85
N ASN A 114 -4.04 16.95 -5.37
CA ASN A 114 -2.59 16.90 -5.64
C ASN A 114 -1.84 16.07 -4.58
N VAL A 115 -2.53 15.12 -3.95
CA VAL A 115 -1.99 14.34 -2.85
C VAL A 115 -1.52 12.99 -3.36
N LEU A 116 -0.21 12.79 -3.33
CA LEU A 116 0.42 11.52 -3.64
C LEU A 116 0.47 10.63 -2.40
N LYS A 117 0.01 9.39 -2.53
CA LYS A 117 0.06 8.38 -1.48
C LYS A 117 0.97 7.24 -1.89
N ILE A 118 2.06 7.06 -1.14
CA ILE A 118 2.99 5.94 -1.27
C ILE A 118 2.68 4.95 -0.15
N THR A 119 2.36 3.71 -0.53
CA THR A 119 2.03 2.62 0.38
C THR A 119 3.05 1.52 0.24
N VAL A 120 3.62 1.09 1.36
CA VAL A 120 4.55 -0.04 1.42
C VAL A 120 3.94 -1.15 2.26
N GLU A 121 4.04 -2.38 1.80
CA GLU A 121 3.59 -3.57 2.54
C GLU A 121 4.70 -4.59 2.71
N GLY A 122 4.69 -5.30 3.84
CA GLY A 122 5.65 -6.38 4.11
C GLY A 122 5.48 -7.03 5.48
N SER A 123 6.34 -7.99 5.79
CA SER A 123 6.19 -8.82 7.00
C SER A 123 6.85 -8.26 8.27
N ASN A 124 7.61 -7.16 8.17
CA ASN A 124 8.27 -6.52 9.32
C ASN A 124 7.85 -5.05 9.40
N PRO A 125 7.21 -4.61 10.52
CA PRO A 125 6.65 -3.27 10.63
C PRO A 125 7.73 -2.17 10.61
N VAL A 126 8.88 -2.41 11.24
CA VAL A 126 9.99 -1.44 11.29
C VAL A 126 10.57 -1.27 9.89
N LEU A 127 10.85 -2.38 9.22
CA LEU A 127 11.38 -2.37 7.85
C LEU A 127 10.41 -1.71 6.87
N VAL A 128 9.12 -2.00 6.97
CA VAL A 128 8.07 -1.42 6.11
C VAL A 128 7.99 0.11 6.28
N ARG A 129 8.06 0.60 7.52
CA ARG A 129 8.10 2.02 7.83
C ARG A 129 9.35 2.67 7.25
N ASP A 130 10.52 2.11 7.53
CA ASP A 130 11.79 2.70 7.15
C ASP A 130 11.92 2.71 5.61
N PHE A 131 11.48 1.64 4.93
CA PHE A 131 11.44 1.58 3.49
C PHE A 131 10.47 2.60 2.86
N ALA A 132 9.29 2.80 3.44
CA ALA A 132 8.36 3.85 2.98
C ALA A 132 8.96 5.25 3.09
N ASN A 133 9.68 5.52 4.18
CA ASN A 133 10.36 6.81 4.37
C ASN A 133 11.47 7.03 3.33
N VAL A 134 12.31 6.02 3.09
CA VAL A 134 13.40 6.12 2.12
C VAL A 134 12.87 6.24 0.69
N VAL A 135 11.85 5.46 0.30
CA VAL A 135 11.18 5.60 -1.01
C VAL A 135 10.64 7.01 -1.19
N GLY A 136 9.98 7.57 -0.16
CA GLY A 136 9.48 8.94 -0.19
C GLY A 136 10.61 9.96 -0.36
N ALA A 137 11.70 9.83 0.39
CA ALA A 137 12.86 10.71 0.29
C ALA A 137 13.54 10.65 -1.09
N LYS A 138 13.71 9.46 -1.66
CA LYS A 138 14.27 9.26 -3.02
C LYS A 138 13.36 9.82 -4.09
N ALA A 139 12.05 9.62 -3.97
CA ALA A 139 11.07 10.19 -4.89
C ALA A 139 11.11 11.72 -4.86
N LEU A 140 11.25 12.34 -3.68
CA LEU A 140 11.43 13.78 -3.56
C LEU A 140 12.73 14.27 -4.19
N ALA A 141 13.84 13.58 -3.96
CA ALA A 141 15.13 13.95 -4.54
C ALA A 141 15.10 13.92 -6.07
N TYR A 142 14.47 12.90 -6.67
CA TYR A 142 14.32 12.78 -8.12
C TYR A 142 13.52 13.95 -8.75
N VAL A 143 12.56 14.51 -8.01
CA VAL A 143 11.74 15.64 -8.51
C VAL A 143 12.48 16.98 -8.39
N GLN A 144 13.52 17.05 -7.55
CA GLN A 144 14.31 18.28 -7.33
C GLN A 144 15.55 18.38 -8.23
N GLU A 145 16.01 17.26 -8.81
CA GLU A 145 17.03 17.22 -9.88
C GLU A 145 16.45 17.69 -11.23
#